data_AF-A0A512IKC4-F1
#
_entry.id   AF-A0A512IKC4-F1
#
_cell.length_a   1.000
_cell.length_b   1.000
_cell.length_c   1.000
_cell.angle_alpha   90.00
_cell.angle_beta   90.00
_cell.angle_gamma   90.00
#
_symmetry.space_group_name_H-M   'P 1'
#
loop_
_entity.id
_entity.type
_entity.pdbx_description
1 polymer ?
#
loop_
_entity_poly.entity_id
_entity_poly.type
_entity_poly.pdbx_seq_one_letter_code
_entity_poly.pdbx_strand_id
1 'polypeptide(L)'
;MAGTETDTTPASTASPAGTSGPAVNGALLRNGEDRLREPITLADSLITEAGWSAANFETTGPNPPYLHIGRKLWVTLTECEPCFSSARRDRGLFRSKIAIAAHLEAYDALMVDPIAFEECFGPGEGTEATFPFGTWLTIRGVDFGGISLWGRRCGDVTLPLEPLAVASAIWLRRTAAI
;
A
#
# COMPACT_ATOMS: atom_id res chain seq x y z
N MET A 1 -27.53 -69.15 -28.33
CA MET A 1 -26.53 -69.65 -29.31
C MET A 1 -26.01 -68.41 -30.03
N ALA A 2 -24.84 -67.87 -29.68
CA ALA A 2 -23.47 -68.38 -29.85
C ALA A 2 -22.97 -68.29 -31.32
N GLY A 3 -21.85 -67.56 -31.48
CA GLY A 3 -21.02 -67.43 -32.69
C GLY A 3 -20.23 -66.10 -32.64
N THR A 4 -19.11 -65.98 -31.90
CA THR A 4 -17.69 -66.27 -32.23
C THR A 4 -17.10 -65.33 -33.30
N GLU A 5 -16.21 -64.39 -32.93
CA GLU A 5 -14.72 -64.42 -33.08
C GLU A 5 -14.29 -64.13 -34.54
N THR A 6 -13.34 -63.26 -34.91
CA THR A 6 -11.95 -63.00 -34.47
C THR A 6 -11.48 -61.66 -35.11
N ASP A 7 -10.74 -60.78 -34.42
CA ASP A 7 -9.26 -60.65 -34.39
C ASP A 7 -8.73 -59.48 -35.25
N THR A 8 -7.88 -58.64 -34.66
CA THR A 8 -6.63 -58.10 -35.25
C THR A 8 -5.92 -57.26 -34.16
N THR A 9 -4.72 -57.68 -33.75
CA THR A 9 -3.72 -56.87 -33.02
C THR A 9 -2.52 -56.62 -33.94
N PRO A 10 -1.83 -55.46 -33.82
CA PRO A 10 -0.39 -55.55 -33.55
C PRO A 10 0.11 -54.52 -32.51
N ALA A 11 1.32 -54.80 -32.04
CA ALA A 11 2.02 -54.16 -30.92
C ALA A 11 2.83 -52.90 -31.29
N SER A 12 3.22 -52.16 -30.24
CA SER A 12 4.59 -51.68 -29.96
C SER A 12 4.91 -50.18 -30.03
N THR A 13 5.45 -49.69 -28.89
CA THR A 13 6.49 -48.64 -28.71
C THR A 13 6.13 -47.15 -28.82
N ALA A 14 6.20 -46.43 -27.68
CA ALA A 14 7.09 -45.27 -27.42
C ALA A 14 6.93 -44.67 -26.00
N SER A 15 8.04 -44.53 -25.27
CA SER A 15 8.29 -43.71 -24.05
C SER A 15 8.36 -42.19 -24.40
N PRO A 16 8.84 -41.24 -23.55
CA PRO A 16 8.84 -41.05 -22.08
C PRO A 16 8.20 -39.68 -21.66
N ALA A 17 7.96 -39.47 -20.37
CA ALA A 17 7.95 -38.12 -19.78
C ALA A 17 8.34 -38.27 -18.29
N GLY A 18 9.60 -38.10 -17.85
CA GLY A 18 10.67 -37.33 -18.46
C GLY A 18 10.42 -35.84 -18.25
N THR A 19 11.19 -35.26 -17.31
CA THR A 19 11.37 -33.82 -17.07
C THR A 19 10.32 -33.24 -16.11
N SER A 20 10.68 -33.14 -14.83
CA SER A 20 11.20 -31.87 -14.28
C SER A 20 10.30 -30.72 -14.71
N GLY A 21 9.50 -30.23 -13.76
CA GLY A 21 8.74 -29.00 -13.96
C GLY A 21 9.65 -27.90 -14.52
N PRO A 22 9.12 -27.03 -15.39
CA PRO A 22 9.92 -25.98 -15.97
C PRO A 22 10.44 -25.13 -14.83
N ALA A 23 11.76 -25.06 -14.76
CA ALA A 23 12.50 -24.07 -14.02
C ALA A 23 11.91 -22.70 -14.38
N VAL A 24 11.10 -22.17 -13.48
CA VAL A 24 10.79 -20.74 -13.50
C VAL A 24 12.09 -20.05 -13.14
N ASN A 25 12.74 -19.56 -14.20
CA ASN A 25 13.89 -18.69 -14.25
C ASN A 25 14.03 -17.79 -13.00
N GLY A 26 14.66 -18.31 -11.95
CA GLY A 26 15.11 -17.58 -10.77
C GLY A 26 16.49 -16.97 -10.96
N ALA A 27 16.84 -16.61 -12.20
CA ALA A 27 18.16 -16.15 -12.57
C ALA A 27 18.09 -15.08 -13.66
N LEU A 28 17.53 -13.92 -13.32
CA LEU A 28 18.08 -12.63 -13.76
C LEU A 28 17.35 -11.52 -12.99
N LEU A 29 17.86 -11.17 -11.81
CA LEU A 29 17.90 -9.82 -11.23
C LEU A 29 18.73 -9.88 -9.93
N ARG A 30 19.91 -10.50 -9.99
CA ARG A 30 20.99 -10.25 -9.03
C ARG A 30 21.62 -8.93 -9.44
N ASN A 31 21.35 -7.86 -8.68
CA ASN A 31 22.27 -6.77 -8.33
C ASN A 31 21.45 -5.64 -7.67
N GLY A 32 21.40 -5.64 -6.32
CA GLY A 32 20.90 -4.51 -5.53
C GLY A 32 19.49 -4.64 -4.95
N GLU A 33 19.06 -5.82 -4.48
CA GLU A 33 17.90 -5.88 -3.57
C GLU A 33 18.29 -5.25 -2.24
N ASP A 34 18.16 -3.93 -2.17
CA ASP A 34 17.79 -3.22 -0.96
C ASP A 34 16.74 -4.07 -0.24
N ARG A 35 17.12 -4.66 0.90
CA ARG A 35 16.24 -5.59 1.64
C ARG A 35 15.00 -4.82 2.07
N LEU A 36 13.90 -4.93 1.36
CA LEU A 36 12.69 -4.20 1.73
C LEU A 36 12.16 -4.76 3.06
N ARG A 37 11.78 -3.86 3.98
CA ARG A 37 11.03 -4.29 5.18
C ARG A 37 9.61 -4.68 4.78
N GLU A 38 8.98 -5.51 5.60
CA GLU A 38 7.57 -5.87 5.45
C GLU A 38 6.72 -4.58 5.38
N PRO A 39 5.87 -4.43 4.34
CA PRO A 39 4.95 -3.31 4.25
C PRO A 39 4.00 -3.25 5.45
N ILE A 40 3.67 -2.04 5.89
CA ILE A 40 2.72 -1.81 6.99
C ILE A 40 1.65 -0.82 6.55
N THR A 41 0.48 -0.87 7.17
CA THR A 41 -0.54 0.15 6.92
C THR A 41 -0.14 1.48 7.55
N LEU A 42 -0.70 2.59 7.05
CA LEU A 42 -0.53 3.89 7.68
C LEU A 42 -1.02 3.87 9.13
N ALA A 43 -2.12 3.16 9.41
CA ALA A 43 -2.60 2.97 10.77
C ALA A 43 -1.57 2.28 11.68
N ASP A 44 -1.02 1.15 11.23
CA ASP A 44 -0.02 0.38 12.00
C ASP A 44 1.27 1.19 12.20
N SER A 45 1.68 1.98 11.21
CA SER A 45 2.85 2.85 11.34
C SER A 45 2.69 3.91 12.44
N LEU A 46 1.50 4.51 12.55
CA LEU A 46 1.23 5.51 13.59
C LEU A 46 1.17 4.86 14.98
N ILE A 47 0.66 3.65 15.08
CA ILE A 47 0.60 2.90 16.34
C ILE A 47 2.01 2.49 16.80
N THR A 48 2.77 1.86 15.91
CA THR A 48 4.05 1.22 16.25
C THR A 48 5.20 2.22 16.33
N GLU A 49 5.19 3.26 15.49
CA GLU A 49 6.33 4.18 15.37
C GLU A 49 6.05 5.55 15.98
N ALA A 50 4.81 6.04 15.91
CA ALA A 50 4.44 7.36 16.44
C ALA A 50 3.77 7.34 17.81
N GLY A 51 3.62 6.14 18.41
CA GLY A 51 3.10 5.95 19.76
C GLY A 51 1.59 6.20 19.89
N TRP A 52 0.84 6.14 18.79
CA TRP A 52 -0.61 6.18 18.84
C TRP A 52 -1.17 4.83 19.31
N SER A 53 -2.42 4.88 19.77
CA SER A 53 -3.21 3.71 20.13
C SER A 53 -4.44 3.63 19.23
N ALA A 54 -5.15 2.50 19.25
CA ALA A 54 -6.42 2.35 18.55
C ALA A 54 -7.45 3.44 18.93
N ALA A 55 -7.38 4.00 20.15
CA ALA A 55 -8.27 5.06 20.60
C ALA A 55 -8.03 6.41 19.90
N ASN A 56 -6.91 6.57 19.19
CA ASN A 56 -6.60 7.79 18.46
C ASN A 56 -7.32 7.89 17.11
N PHE A 57 -7.88 6.79 16.63
CA PHE A 57 -8.57 6.68 15.34
C PHE A 57 -10.08 6.71 15.53
N GLU A 58 -10.78 7.18 14.51
CA GLU A 58 -12.21 7.01 14.40
C GLU A 58 -12.53 5.61 13.84
N THR A 59 -13.58 4.99 14.37
CA THR A 59 -14.01 3.64 13.95
C THR A 59 -15.41 3.67 13.32
N THR A 60 -15.97 4.86 13.13
CA THR A 60 -17.30 5.05 12.55
C THR A 60 -17.18 5.04 11.03
N GLY A 61 -17.39 3.88 10.41
CA GLY A 61 -17.38 3.76 8.95
C GLY A 61 -17.21 2.31 8.48
N PRO A 62 -17.29 2.08 7.15
CA PRO A 62 -17.16 0.74 6.58
C PRO A 62 -15.75 0.14 6.67
N ASN A 63 -14.69 0.96 6.59
CA ASN A 63 -13.30 0.49 6.58
C ASN A 63 -12.42 1.24 7.61
N PRO A 64 -12.70 1.07 8.92
CA PRO A 64 -11.83 1.61 9.96
C PRO A 64 -10.42 1.00 9.89
N PRO A 65 -9.39 1.68 10.42
CA PRO A 65 -9.46 2.90 11.23
C PRO A 65 -9.28 4.19 10.42
N TYR A 66 -9.95 5.25 10.87
CA TYR A 66 -9.93 6.57 10.22
C TYR A 66 -9.09 7.60 10.98
N LEU A 67 -8.43 8.47 10.21
CA LEU A 67 -7.65 9.61 10.68
C LEU A 67 -8.33 10.92 10.29
N HIS A 68 -8.10 11.98 11.07
CA HIS A 68 -8.40 13.33 10.60
C HIS A 68 -7.16 13.97 10.01
N ILE A 69 -7.33 14.63 8.87
CA ILE A 69 -6.31 15.50 8.28
C ILE A 69 -6.52 16.91 8.83
N GLY A 70 -5.49 17.44 9.47
CA GLY A 70 -5.50 18.75 10.10
C GLY A 70 -4.30 19.61 9.70
N ARG A 71 -4.14 20.73 10.41
CA ARG A 71 -3.00 21.64 10.27
C ARG A 71 -2.19 21.65 11.55
N LYS A 72 -0.87 21.61 11.44
CA LYS A 72 0.08 21.77 12.55
C LYS A 72 0.87 23.05 12.32
N LEU A 73 0.82 23.95 13.31
CA LEU A 73 1.53 25.22 13.30
C LEU A 73 2.92 25.01 13.89
N TRP A 74 3.95 25.47 13.19
CA TRP A 74 5.32 25.45 13.68
C TRP A 74 5.52 26.50 14.79
N VAL A 75 6.53 26.29 15.63
CA VAL A 75 6.86 27.17 16.77
C VAL A 75 7.21 28.60 16.31
N THR A 76 7.66 28.76 15.07
CA THR A 76 7.90 30.05 14.42
C THR A 76 6.62 30.82 14.10
N LEU A 77 5.42 30.23 14.29
CA LEU A 77 4.08 30.78 14.09
C LEU A 77 3.77 31.29 12.66
N THR A 78 4.71 31.21 11.73
CA THR A 78 4.56 31.63 10.34
C THR A 78 4.34 30.46 9.37
N GLU A 79 4.71 29.26 9.77
CA GLU A 79 4.69 28.08 8.92
C GLU A 79 3.65 27.07 9.44
N CYS A 80 2.75 26.63 8.55
CA CYS A 80 1.82 25.55 8.81
C CYS A 80 2.18 24.36 7.92
N GLU A 81 2.00 23.15 8.41
CA GLU A 81 2.12 21.92 7.63
C GLU A 81 0.87 21.03 7.79
N PRO A 82 0.55 20.18 6.81
CA PRO A 82 -0.49 19.17 6.97
C PRO A 82 -0.08 18.14 8.03
N CYS A 83 -1.05 17.70 8.85
CA CYS A 83 -0.80 16.75 9.93
C CYS A 83 -1.92 15.71 10.06
N PHE A 84 -1.57 14.50 10.48
CA PHE A 84 -2.52 13.57 11.07
C PHE A 84 -2.93 14.09 12.44
N SER A 85 -4.23 14.15 12.69
CA SER A 85 -4.82 14.58 13.95
C SER A 85 -5.65 13.45 14.55
N SER A 86 -5.49 13.23 15.84
CA SER A 86 -6.27 12.22 16.55
C SER A 86 -7.76 12.58 16.62
N ALA A 87 -8.64 11.58 16.47
CA ALA A 87 -10.09 11.71 16.62
C ALA A 87 -10.51 12.09 18.04
N ARG A 88 -9.76 11.60 19.04
CA ARG A 88 -9.94 12.01 20.42
C ARG A 88 -8.95 13.11 20.75
N ARG A 89 -9.47 14.30 21.08
CA ARG A 89 -8.69 15.35 21.73
C ARG A 89 -8.42 14.93 23.16
N ASP A 90 -7.43 14.08 23.35
CA ASP A 90 -7.01 13.75 24.70
C ASP A 90 -6.31 14.96 25.34
N ARG A 91 -6.66 15.26 26.60
CA ARG A 91 -6.03 16.34 27.39
C ARG A 91 -4.71 15.87 28.03
N GLY A 92 -4.26 14.65 27.72
CA GLY A 92 -3.04 14.04 28.25
C GLY A 92 -1.77 14.27 27.41
N LEU A 93 -0.68 13.61 27.84
CA LEU A 93 0.69 13.69 27.30
C LEU A 93 0.89 13.11 25.87
N PHE A 94 -0.16 12.64 25.21
CA PHE A 94 -0.04 12.00 23.88
C PHE A 94 0.07 13.04 22.76
N ARG A 95 0.89 12.74 21.74
CA ARG A 95 1.02 13.57 20.53
C ARG A 95 -0.27 13.54 19.73
N SER A 96 -1.18 14.48 19.99
CA SER A 96 -2.46 14.60 19.30
C SER A 96 -2.34 14.95 17.81
N LYS A 97 -1.17 15.42 17.38
CA LYS A 97 -0.85 15.75 15.99
C LYS A 97 0.52 15.22 15.58
N ILE A 98 0.58 14.65 14.39
CA ILE A 98 1.81 14.18 13.74
C ILE A 98 1.89 14.82 12.36
N ALA A 99 3.02 15.45 12.03
CA ALA A 99 3.23 16.02 10.71
C ALA A 99 3.25 14.91 9.65
N ILE A 100 2.52 15.09 8.54
CA ILE A 100 2.49 14.07 7.48
C ILE A 100 3.88 13.92 6.88
N ALA A 101 4.54 15.03 6.54
CA ALA A 101 5.89 15.03 5.97
C ALA A 101 6.87 14.29 6.87
N ALA A 102 6.99 14.67 8.14
CA ALA A 102 7.94 14.06 9.07
C ALA A 102 7.66 12.57 9.34
N HIS A 103 6.39 12.13 9.27
CA HIS A 103 6.06 10.71 9.41
C HIS A 103 6.46 9.92 8.15
N LEU A 104 6.18 10.48 6.97
CA LEU A 104 6.45 9.82 5.70
C LEU A 104 7.93 9.83 5.31
N GLU A 105 8.76 10.69 5.90
CA GLU A 105 10.23 10.67 5.72
C GLU A 105 10.88 9.31 6.04
N ALA A 106 10.25 8.50 6.90
CA ALA A 106 10.74 7.16 7.23
C ALA A 106 10.45 6.10 6.15
N TYR A 107 9.75 6.47 5.07
CA TYR A 107 9.26 5.56 4.03
C TYR A 107 9.67 6.03 2.64
N ASP A 108 10.05 5.08 1.79
CA ASP A 108 10.46 5.37 0.42
C ASP A 108 9.28 5.38 -0.55
N ALA A 109 8.25 4.60 -0.24
CA ALA A 109 7.11 4.40 -1.12
C ALA A 109 5.81 4.19 -0.34
N LEU A 110 4.70 4.54 -1.00
CA LEU A 110 3.37 4.20 -0.55
C LEU A 110 2.56 3.54 -1.67
N MET A 111 1.51 2.84 -1.28
CA MET A 111 0.52 2.25 -2.17
C MET A 111 -0.87 2.56 -1.63
N VAL A 112 -1.80 2.85 -2.54
CA VAL A 112 -3.18 3.25 -2.21
C VAL A 112 -4.12 2.18 -2.72
N ASP A 113 -4.98 1.68 -1.84
CA ASP A 113 -6.14 0.86 -2.21
C ASP A 113 -7.26 1.75 -2.78
N PRO A 114 -7.95 1.36 -3.86
CA PRO A 114 -9.03 2.15 -4.46
C PRO A 114 -10.12 2.55 -3.47
N ILE A 115 -10.35 1.75 -2.42
CA ILE A 115 -11.38 2.05 -1.41
C ILE A 115 -11.16 3.38 -0.69
N ALA A 116 -9.90 3.83 -0.57
CA ALA A 116 -9.57 5.12 0.02
C ALA A 116 -10.17 6.29 -0.77
N PHE A 117 -10.24 6.17 -2.11
CA PHE A 117 -10.85 7.18 -2.97
C PHE A 117 -12.37 7.05 -2.99
N GLU A 118 -12.89 5.82 -3.04
CA GLU A 118 -14.34 5.61 -3.09
C GLU A 118 -15.04 6.14 -1.84
N GLU A 119 -14.42 6.01 -0.66
CA GLU A 119 -14.95 6.57 0.57
C GLU A 119 -14.91 8.10 0.63
N CYS A 120 -13.86 8.72 0.08
CA CYS A 120 -13.68 10.16 0.15
C CYS A 120 -14.47 10.92 -0.93
N PHE A 121 -14.55 10.35 -2.13
CA PHE A 121 -15.04 11.05 -3.32
C PHE A 121 -16.30 10.41 -3.93
N GLY A 122 -16.64 9.18 -3.51
CA GLY A 122 -17.84 8.46 -3.94
C GLY A 122 -17.53 7.25 -4.83
N PRO A 123 -18.56 6.43 -5.10
CA PRO A 123 -18.41 5.19 -5.85
C PRO A 123 -17.93 5.46 -7.29
N GLY A 124 -16.98 4.66 -7.77
CA GLY A 124 -16.42 4.79 -9.13
C GLY A 124 -15.20 5.71 -9.25
N GLU A 125 -14.78 6.36 -8.16
CA GLU A 125 -13.55 7.15 -8.14
C GLU A 125 -12.29 6.29 -7.94
N GLY A 126 -12.46 5.04 -7.48
CA GLY A 126 -11.41 4.03 -7.32
C GLY A 126 -10.96 3.36 -8.63
N THR A 127 -10.78 4.11 -9.73
CA THR A 127 -10.42 3.55 -11.04
C THR A 127 -9.01 3.93 -11.49
N GLU A 128 -8.39 3.10 -12.35
CA GLU A 128 -7.04 3.38 -12.89
C GLU A 128 -6.96 4.68 -13.69
N ALA A 129 -8.10 5.21 -14.18
CA ALA A 129 -8.15 6.50 -14.86
C ALA A 129 -7.93 7.68 -13.89
N THR A 130 -8.27 7.50 -12.61
CA THR A 130 -8.16 8.52 -11.56
C THR A 130 -6.79 8.49 -10.90
N PHE A 131 -6.31 7.30 -10.52
CA PHE A 131 -5.05 7.14 -9.81
C PHE A 131 -4.47 5.73 -10.04
N PRO A 132 -3.14 5.55 -10.07
CA PRO A 132 -2.50 4.24 -10.23
C PRO A 132 -2.56 3.41 -8.93
N PHE A 133 -3.74 2.90 -8.61
CA PHE A 133 -4.01 2.07 -7.44
C PHE A 133 -3.24 0.74 -7.45
N GLY A 134 -3.04 0.15 -6.26
CA GLY A 134 -2.37 -1.16 -6.12
C GLY A 134 -0.90 -1.19 -6.59
N THR A 135 -0.31 -0.03 -6.86
CA THR A 135 1.08 0.12 -7.30
C THR A 135 1.87 0.90 -6.25
N TRP A 136 3.11 0.46 -6.01
CA TRP A 136 4.07 1.18 -5.16
C TRP A 136 4.60 2.42 -5.87
N LEU A 137 4.39 3.58 -5.27
CA LEU A 137 4.80 4.89 -5.78
C LEU A 137 5.81 5.50 -4.82
N THR A 138 6.91 6.01 -5.37
CA THR A 138 7.98 6.65 -4.59
C THR A 138 7.51 7.99 -4.06
N ILE A 139 7.71 8.24 -2.76
CA ILE A 139 7.34 9.50 -2.12
C ILE A 139 8.38 10.56 -2.50
N ARG A 140 7.92 11.73 -3.00
CA ARG A 140 8.79 12.83 -3.43
C ARG A 140 8.65 14.07 -2.56
N GLY A 141 7.45 14.33 -2.06
CA GLY A 141 7.19 15.51 -1.23
C GLY A 141 5.76 15.51 -0.69
N VAL A 142 5.55 16.32 0.34
CA VAL A 142 4.26 16.50 1.00
C VAL A 142 4.02 17.99 1.18
N ASP A 143 2.86 18.47 0.73
CA ASP A 143 2.40 19.83 0.93
C ASP A 143 0.88 19.86 1.15
N PHE A 144 0.27 21.05 1.17
CA PHE A 144 -1.18 21.20 1.31
C PHE A 144 -1.98 20.81 0.07
N GLY A 145 -1.35 20.73 -1.10
CA GLY A 145 -1.95 20.25 -2.34
C GLY A 145 -1.96 18.73 -2.44
N GLY A 146 -1.12 18.03 -1.68
CA GLY A 146 -1.12 16.56 -1.61
C GLY A 146 0.26 15.96 -1.35
N ILE A 147 0.39 14.68 -1.68
CA ILE A 147 1.66 13.97 -1.74
C ILE A 147 2.08 13.86 -3.20
N SER A 148 3.24 14.40 -3.52
CA SER A 148 3.89 14.18 -4.82
C SER A 148 4.51 12.78 -4.84
N LEU A 149 4.11 11.99 -5.82
CA LEU A 149 4.46 10.59 -5.96
C LEU A 149 5.01 10.32 -7.36
N TRP A 150 5.91 9.35 -7.46
CA TRP A 150 6.45 8.92 -8.75
C TRP A 150 6.32 7.41 -8.92
N GLY A 151 5.73 6.97 -10.04
CA GLY A 151 5.67 5.58 -10.43
C GLY A 151 6.39 5.32 -11.74
N ARG A 152 7.17 4.23 -11.82
CA ARG A 152 7.95 3.89 -13.02
C ARG A 152 7.11 3.76 -14.30
N ARG A 153 5.85 3.35 -14.18
CA ARG A 153 4.93 3.11 -15.31
C ARG A 153 3.97 4.27 -15.59
N CYS A 154 3.71 5.12 -14.60
CA CYS A 154 2.70 6.17 -14.65
C CYS A 154 3.27 7.60 -14.53
N GLY A 155 4.56 7.75 -14.22
CA GLY A 155 5.20 9.05 -14.08
C GLY A 155 4.88 9.73 -12.75
N ASP A 156 4.90 11.06 -12.77
CA ASP A 156 4.54 11.88 -11.61
C ASP A 156 3.02 11.92 -11.43
N VAL A 157 2.57 11.63 -10.21
CA VAL A 157 1.16 11.68 -9.82
C VAL A 157 1.03 12.37 -8.47
N THR A 158 -0.10 13.04 -8.23
CA THR A 158 -0.39 13.69 -6.95
C THR A 158 -1.50 12.93 -6.26
N LEU A 159 -1.25 12.49 -5.02
CA LEU A 159 -2.26 11.93 -4.14
C LEU A 159 -2.85 13.06 -3.28
N PRO A 160 -4.16 13.36 -3.38
CA PRO A 160 -4.82 14.27 -2.45
C PRO A 160 -4.65 13.82 -0.99
N LEU A 161 -4.82 14.73 -0.03
CA LEU A 161 -4.62 14.37 1.37
C LEU A 161 -5.79 13.58 1.96
N GLU A 162 -7.00 13.75 1.40
CA GLU A 162 -8.24 13.18 1.90
C GLU A 162 -8.21 11.65 1.96
N PRO A 163 -7.74 10.91 0.94
CA PRO A 163 -7.60 9.44 1.00
C PRO A 163 -6.73 8.93 2.15
N LEU A 164 -5.79 9.74 2.67
CA LEU A 164 -4.98 9.36 3.83
C LEU A 164 -5.81 9.22 5.10
N ALA A 165 -7.04 9.75 5.12
CA ALA A 165 -7.98 9.55 6.22
C ALA A 165 -8.37 8.08 6.39
N VAL A 166 -8.37 7.28 5.32
CA VAL A 166 -8.68 5.84 5.35
C VAL A 166 -7.39 5.05 5.62
N ALA A 167 -6.91 5.09 6.86
CA ALA A 167 -5.54 4.68 7.19
C ALA A 167 -5.25 3.18 7.02
N SER A 168 -6.27 2.33 7.01
CA SER A 168 -6.20 0.90 6.65
C SER A 168 -5.89 0.67 5.16
N ALA A 169 -6.31 1.60 4.31
CA ALA A 169 -6.25 1.50 2.85
C ALA A 169 -4.94 2.07 2.25
N ILE A 170 -4.08 2.63 3.11
CA ILE A 170 -2.78 3.18 2.71
C ILE A 170 -1.69 2.28 3.24
N TRP A 171 -0.84 1.80 2.35
CA TRP A 171 0.29 0.94 2.66
C TRP A 171 1.59 1.71 2.49
N LEU A 172 2.51 1.52 3.42
CA LEU A 172 3.81 2.17 3.46
C LEU A 172 4.92 1.11 3.37
N ARG A 173 6.00 1.45 2.68
CA ARG A 173 7.17 0.58 2.54
C ARG A 173 8.44 1.40 2.67
N ARG A 174 9.43 0.79 3.32
CA ARG A 174 10.78 1.31 3.42
C ARG A 174 11.82 0.25 3.11
N THR A 175 12.93 0.68 2.56
CA THR A 175 14.15 -0.08 2.42
C THR A 175 14.74 -0.33 3.81
N ALA A 176 15.24 -1.54 4.06
CA ALA A 176 16.02 -1.78 5.27
C ALA A 176 17.33 -1.00 5.14
N ALA A 177 17.55 -0.09 6.08
CA ALA A 177 18.84 0.55 6.26
C ALA A 177 19.95 -0.52 6.35
N ILE A 178 21.01 -0.32 5.56
CA ILE A 178 22.24 -1.12 5.56
C ILE A 178 23.03 -0.84 6.83
#